data_AF-A0A391P3F7-F1
#
_entry.id   AF-A0A391P3F7-F1
#
_cell.length_a   1.000
_cell.length_b   1.000
_cell.length_c   1.000
_cell.angle_alpha   90.00
_cell.angle_beta   90.00
_cell.angle_gamma   90.00
#
_symmetry.space_group_name_H-M   'P 1'
#
loop_
_entity.id
_entity.type
_entity.pdbx_description
1 polymer ?
#
loop_
_entity_poly.entity_id
_entity_poly.type
_entity_poly.pdbx_seq_one_letter_code
_entity_poly.pdbx_strand_id
1 'polypeptide(L)'
;LHKKTIRATEGGIRLMQVIKNPVEAHFPPNCVKIAFSRTGEKIVLSDLSKRLTTDAENKGRSFVFVLGAMAKGKCEADFAEHWFAISQYPLSGAAVASRICAAFEDTWNIH
;
A
#
# COMPACT_ATOMS: atom_id res chain seq x y z
N LEU A 1 -8.24 -0.15 -22.22
CA LEU A 1 -8.68 -1.40 -21.54
C LEU A 1 -8.98 -2.58 -22.50
N HIS A 2 -9.16 -2.37 -23.81
CA HIS A 2 -9.69 -3.38 -24.74
C HIS A 2 -9.01 -4.76 -24.72
N LYS A 3 -7.68 -4.84 -24.63
CA LYS A 3 -6.95 -6.13 -24.67
C LYS A 3 -6.82 -6.82 -23.31
N LYS A 4 -7.23 -6.18 -22.20
CA LYS A 4 -7.15 -6.67 -20.80
C LYS A 4 -5.76 -7.12 -20.32
N THR A 5 -4.73 -7.10 -21.17
CA THR A 5 -3.36 -7.52 -20.87
C THR A 5 -2.38 -6.73 -21.74
N ILE A 6 -1.25 -6.36 -21.16
CA ILE A 6 -0.07 -5.78 -21.83
C ILE A 6 1.10 -6.74 -21.62
N ARG A 7 1.84 -7.03 -22.69
CA ARG A 7 2.99 -7.95 -22.68
C ARG A 7 4.26 -7.20 -23.06
N ALA A 8 5.39 -7.69 -22.56
CA ALA A 8 6.71 -7.24 -22.98
C ALA A 8 6.91 -7.53 -24.47
N THR A 9 7.72 -6.70 -25.14
CA THR A 9 8.07 -6.86 -26.54
C THR A 9 8.80 -8.18 -26.78
N GLU A 10 9.65 -8.57 -25.83
CA GLU A 10 10.44 -9.80 -25.85
C GLU A 10 10.02 -10.74 -24.71
N GLY A 11 10.08 -12.05 -24.96
CA GLY A 11 9.81 -13.07 -23.93
C GLY A 11 8.34 -13.29 -23.55
N GLY A 12 7.38 -12.55 -24.13
CA GLY A 12 5.94 -12.81 -23.97
C GLY A 12 5.38 -12.63 -22.54
N ILE A 13 6.19 -12.11 -21.62
CA ILE A 13 5.86 -11.88 -20.21
C ILE A 13 4.72 -10.86 -20.11
N ARG A 14 3.75 -11.12 -19.24
CA ARG A 14 2.65 -10.17 -18.96
C ARG A 14 3.15 -9.11 -17.98
N LEU A 15 3.16 -7.85 -18.42
CA LEU A 15 3.56 -6.70 -17.58
C LEU A 15 2.38 -6.13 -16.80
N MET A 16 1.18 -6.17 -17.39
CA MET A 16 -0.04 -5.71 -16.72
C MET A 16 -1.24 -6.52 -17.21
N GLN A 17 -2.16 -6.86 -16.31
CA GLN A 17 -3.37 -7.62 -16.64
C GLN A 17 -4.54 -7.18 -15.78
N VAL A 18 -5.73 -7.11 -16.37
CA VAL A 18 -7.00 -6.97 -15.63
C VAL A 18 -7.31 -8.32 -14.96
N ILE A 19 -7.40 -8.31 -13.63
CA ILE A 19 -7.71 -9.49 -12.81
C ILE A 19 -9.14 -9.42 -12.26
N LYS A 20 -9.65 -10.55 -11.77
CA LYS A 20 -11.00 -10.63 -11.20
C LYS A 20 -10.99 -10.06 -9.77
N ASN A 21 -12.04 -9.31 -9.44
CA ASN A 21 -12.34 -8.93 -8.06
C ASN A 21 -12.79 -10.15 -7.23
N PRO A 22 -12.67 -10.09 -5.89
CA PRO A 22 -12.09 -9.00 -5.09
C PRO A 22 -10.56 -8.95 -5.17
N VAL A 23 -9.96 -7.77 -5.00
CA VAL A 23 -8.50 -7.57 -5.04
C VAL A 23 -7.78 -8.40 -3.96
N GLU A 24 -8.45 -8.63 -2.84
CA GLU A 24 -7.94 -9.38 -1.69
C GLU A 24 -7.64 -10.84 -1.95
N ALA A 25 -8.31 -11.44 -2.93
CA ALA A 25 -8.04 -12.81 -3.36
C ALA A 25 -6.63 -12.98 -3.92
N HIS A 26 -5.93 -11.86 -4.21
CA HIS A 26 -4.58 -11.82 -4.77
C HIS A 26 -3.53 -11.32 -3.78
N PHE A 27 -3.91 -11.00 -2.54
CA PHE A 27 -2.96 -10.58 -1.53
C PHE A 27 -2.14 -11.78 -1.00
N PRO A 28 -0.91 -11.54 -0.51
CA PRO A 28 -0.16 -12.58 0.18
C PRO A 28 -0.90 -13.10 1.42
N PRO A 29 -0.72 -14.38 1.79
CA PRO A 29 -1.32 -14.90 3.02
C PRO A 29 -0.79 -14.16 4.25
N ASN A 30 -1.64 -14.00 5.26
CA ASN A 30 -1.33 -13.33 6.53
C ASN A 30 -0.73 -11.93 6.37
N CYS A 31 -1.17 -11.18 5.35
CA CYS A 31 -0.72 -9.80 5.17
C CYS A 31 -1.52 -8.82 6.04
N VAL A 32 -0.85 -7.79 6.53
CA VAL A 32 -1.47 -6.68 7.28
C VAL A 32 -1.97 -5.64 6.28
N LYS A 33 -3.24 -5.22 6.39
CA LYS A 33 -3.88 -4.34 5.41
C LYS A 33 -4.14 -2.97 6.02
N ILE A 34 -3.46 -1.96 5.49
CA ILE A 34 -3.42 -0.62 6.07
C ILE A 34 -3.90 0.38 5.03
N ALA A 35 -4.97 1.11 5.35
CA ALA A 35 -5.47 2.21 4.55
C ALA A 35 -5.05 3.56 5.13
N PHE A 36 -4.93 4.55 4.25
CA PHE A 36 -4.60 5.91 4.64
C PHE A 36 -5.75 6.85 4.39
N SER A 37 -6.09 7.65 5.40
CA SER A 37 -7.09 8.72 5.32
C SER A 37 -6.71 9.86 6.24
N ARG A 38 -7.06 11.09 5.86
CA ARG A 38 -6.89 12.28 6.71
C ARG A 38 -7.62 12.15 8.05
N THR A 39 -8.70 11.38 8.09
CA THR A 39 -9.52 11.14 9.28
C THR A 39 -9.14 9.86 10.04
N GLY A 40 -8.06 9.20 9.64
CA GLY A 40 -7.54 8.03 10.36
C GLY A 40 -6.83 8.39 11.66
N GLU A 41 -6.40 7.37 12.39
CA GLU A 41 -5.56 7.50 13.57
C GLU A 41 -4.19 8.09 13.19
N LYS A 42 -3.72 9.08 13.96
CA LYS A 42 -2.44 9.73 13.65
C LYS A 42 -1.28 8.78 13.92
N ILE A 43 -0.37 8.66 12.96
CA ILE A 43 0.82 7.83 13.10
C ILE A 43 2.05 8.50 12.50
N VAL A 44 3.22 8.23 13.09
CA VAL A 44 4.52 8.59 12.51
C VAL A 44 4.99 7.42 11.65
N LEU A 45 5.34 7.68 10.39
CA LEU A 45 5.69 6.63 9.43
C LEU A 45 6.93 5.82 9.85
N SER A 46 7.92 6.44 10.50
CA SER A 46 9.10 5.73 11.02
C SER A 46 8.75 4.72 12.11
N ASP A 47 7.71 5.00 12.89
CA ASP A 47 7.26 4.10 13.95
C ASP A 47 6.43 2.97 13.34
N LEU A 48 5.59 3.30 12.34
CA LEU A 48 4.85 2.30 11.57
C LEU A 48 5.77 1.31 10.86
N SER A 49 6.79 1.80 10.14
CA SER A 49 7.72 0.94 9.40
C SER A 49 8.50 0.01 10.34
N LYS A 50 8.97 0.51 11.49
CA LYS A 50 9.60 -0.31 12.53
C LYS A 50 8.63 -1.36 13.06
N ARG A 51 7.44 -0.97 13.53
CA ARG A 51 6.43 -1.93 14.05
C ARG A 51 6.09 -3.04 13.06
N LEU A 52 5.99 -2.72 11.77
CA LEU A 52 5.66 -3.72 10.74
C LEU A 52 6.83 -4.64 10.37
N THR A 53 8.08 -4.24 10.63
CA THR A 53 9.27 -4.98 10.18
C THR A 53 10.05 -5.63 11.32
N THR A 54 10.11 -4.99 12.49
CA THR A 54 10.92 -5.43 13.64
C THR A 54 10.13 -6.19 14.69
N ASP A 55 8.83 -5.96 14.81
CA ASP A 55 8.03 -6.64 15.84
C ASP A 55 7.98 -8.15 15.55
N ALA A 56 8.22 -8.96 16.58
CA ALA A 56 8.29 -10.42 16.45
C ALA A 56 7.00 -11.01 15.86
N GLU A 57 5.85 -10.39 16.13
CA GLU A 57 4.54 -10.80 15.61
C GLU A 57 4.41 -10.58 14.09
N ASN A 58 5.11 -9.58 13.54
CA ASN A 58 5.06 -9.19 12.13
C ASN A 58 6.24 -9.70 11.31
N LYS A 59 7.21 -10.37 11.94
CA LYS A 59 8.40 -10.89 11.27
C LYS A 59 8.01 -11.86 10.14
N GLY A 60 8.36 -11.49 8.90
CA GLY A 60 8.06 -12.28 7.71
C GLY A 60 6.63 -12.12 7.15
N ARG A 61 5.82 -11.23 7.72
CA ARG A 61 4.51 -10.87 7.14
C ARG A 61 4.69 -9.89 5.99
N SER A 62 3.83 -10.02 4.99
CA SER A 62 3.65 -8.98 3.97
C SER A 62 2.69 -7.92 4.49
N PHE A 63 2.73 -6.74 3.89
CA PHE A 63 1.81 -5.65 4.21
C PHE A 63 1.31 -5.01 2.93
N VAL A 64 0.04 -4.64 2.94
CA VAL A 64 -0.67 -4.04 1.82
C VAL A 64 -1.10 -2.64 2.23
N PHE A 65 -0.65 -1.65 1.47
CA PHE A 65 -1.02 -0.26 1.67
C PHE A 65 -2.09 0.16 0.66
N VAL A 66 -3.22 0.66 1.16
CA VAL A 66 -4.33 1.15 0.36
C VAL A 66 -4.30 2.67 0.32
N LEU A 67 -4.18 3.22 -0.89
CA LEU A 67 -4.05 4.64 -1.15
C LEU A 67 -5.16 5.10 -2.10
N GLY A 68 -5.80 6.22 -1.78
CA GLY A 68 -6.76 6.86 -2.67
C GLY A 68 -6.07 7.50 -3.86
N ALA A 69 -6.19 6.90 -5.05
CA ALA A 69 -5.77 7.49 -6.33
C ALA A 69 -6.92 8.31 -6.96
N MET A 70 -7.50 9.23 -6.20
CA MET A 70 -8.69 10.02 -6.57
C MET A 70 -8.44 11.51 -6.37
N ALA A 71 -9.10 12.37 -7.17
CA ALA A 71 -8.98 13.82 -7.04
C ALA A 71 -9.65 14.35 -5.76
N LYS A 72 -10.86 13.87 -5.46
CA LYS A 72 -11.63 14.14 -4.24
C LYS A 72 -12.49 12.92 -3.94
N GLY A 73 -12.74 12.65 -2.67
CA GLY A 73 -13.57 11.53 -2.23
C GLY A 73 -12.99 10.83 -1.00
N LYS A 74 -13.73 9.84 -0.51
CA LYS A 74 -13.29 8.95 0.57
C LYS A 74 -12.91 7.61 -0.06
N CYS A 75 -11.77 7.06 0.35
CA CYS A 75 -11.41 5.69 -0.02
C CYS A 75 -12.31 4.71 0.73
N GLU A 76 -12.86 3.74 0.00
CA GLU A 76 -13.63 2.64 0.55
C GLU A 76 -12.80 1.37 0.41
N ALA A 77 -12.43 0.80 1.56
CA ALA A 77 -11.60 -0.39 1.66
C ALA A 77 -12.02 -1.13 2.94
N ASP A 78 -13.17 -1.82 2.88
CA ASP A 78 -13.76 -2.53 4.02
C ASP A 78 -12.86 -3.64 4.57
N PHE A 79 -11.87 -4.03 3.78
CA PHE A 79 -10.86 -5.01 4.12
C PHE A 79 -9.62 -4.46 4.82
N ALA A 80 -9.49 -3.14 4.91
CA ALA A 80 -8.40 -2.54 5.65
C ALA A 80 -8.64 -2.74 7.16
N GLU A 81 -7.63 -3.26 7.84
CA GLU A 81 -7.65 -3.50 9.29
C GLU A 81 -7.40 -2.20 10.06
N HIS A 82 -6.60 -1.30 9.49
CA HIS A 82 -6.21 -0.04 10.10
C HIS A 82 -6.37 1.13 9.15
N TRP A 83 -6.75 2.28 9.72
CA TRP A 83 -6.86 3.55 9.03
C TRP A 83 -5.96 4.59 9.67
N PHE A 84 -4.90 4.99 8.98
CA PHE A 84 -3.92 5.93 9.53
C PHE A 84 -3.89 7.28 8.78
N ALA A 85 -3.55 8.33 9.54
CA ALA A 85 -3.26 9.67 9.06
C ALA A 85 -1.78 9.99 9.32
N ILE A 86 -0.99 10.13 8.25
CA ILE A 86 0.45 10.44 8.32
C ILE A 86 0.75 11.95 8.32
N SER A 87 -0.28 12.79 8.22
CA SER A 87 -0.17 14.24 8.14
C SER A 87 -1.49 14.88 8.57
N GLN A 88 -1.40 16.06 9.19
CA GLN A 88 -2.57 16.88 9.52
C GLN A 88 -3.14 17.61 8.28
N TYR A 89 -2.29 17.80 7.26
CA TYR A 89 -2.65 18.41 5.98
C TYR A 89 -3.02 17.34 4.96
N PRO A 90 -3.99 17.62 4.06
CA PRO A 90 -4.31 16.73 2.95
C PRO A 90 -3.08 16.55 2.05
N LEU A 91 -2.79 15.30 1.71
CA LEU A 91 -1.69 14.93 0.83
C LEU A 91 -2.25 14.32 -0.46
N SER A 92 -1.54 14.48 -1.57
CA SER A 92 -1.84 13.72 -2.79
C SER A 92 -1.50 12.23 -2.58
N GLY A 93 -2.17 11.34 -3.31
CA GLY A 93 -1.87 9.90 -3.24
C GLY A 93 -0.39 9.59 -3.55
N ALA A 94 0.22 10.35 -4.48
CA ALA A 94 1.64 10.25 -4.80
C ALA A 94 2.54 10.67 -3.64
N ALA A 95 2.22 11.76 -2.93
CA ALA A 95 2.99 12.20 -1.77
C ALA A 95 2.90 11.20 -0.61
N VAL A 96 1.75 10.55 -0.42
CA VAL A 96 1.60 9.47 0.57
C VAL A 96 2.44 8.25 0.17
N ALA A 97 2.35 7.79 -1.08
CA ALA A 97 3.13 6.67 -1.59
C ALA A 97 4.64 6.89 -1.43
N SER A 98 5.13 8.06 -1.83
CA SER A 98 6.55 8.42 -1.73
C SER A 98 7.06 8.41 -0.29
N ARG A 99 6.29 8.94 0.67
CA ARG A 99 6.68 8.94 2.09
C ARG A 99 6.67 7.55 2.70
N ILE A 100 5.74 6.69 2.28
CA ILE A 100 5.72 5.29 2.70
C ILE A 100 6.98 4.60 2.19
N CYS A 101 7.28 4.69 0.89
CA CYS A 101 8.48 4.07 0.33
C CYS A 101 9.75 4.54 1.05
N ALA A 102 9.92 5.85 1.24
CA ALA A 102 11.09 6.41 1.95
C ALA A 102 11.24 5.87 3.37
N ALA A 103 10.15 5.77 4.14
CA ALA A 103 10.21 5.23 5.50
C ALA A 103 10.61 3.75 5.53
N PHE A 104 10.18 2.97 4.54
CA PHE A 104 10.54 1.55 4.42
C PHE A 104 11.96 1.35 3.88
N GLU A 105 12.41 2.19 2.94
CA GLU A 105 13.79 2.25 2.45
C GLU A 105 14.76 2.47 3.61
N ASP A 106 14.50 3.48 4.46
CA ASP A 106 15.30 3.75 5.67
C ASP A 106 15.30 2.56 6.64
N THR A 107 14.14 1.93 6.86
CA THR A 107 14.01 0.83 7.84
C THR A 107 14.70 -0.45 7.35
N TRP A 108 14.72 -0.68 6.04
CA TRP A 108 15.39 -1.81 5.42
C TRP A 108 16.83 -1.53 5.01
N ASN A 109 17.32 -0.32 5.25
CA ASN A 109 18.67 0.10 4.88
C ASN A 109 18.94 -0.08 3.37
N ILE A 110 17.97 0.35 2.55
CA ILE A 110 18.03 0.40 1.08
C ILE A 110 18.23 1.86 0.70
N HIS A 111 19.37 2.17 0.07
CA HIS A 111 19.79 3.53 -0.33
C HIS A 111 20.09 3.59 -1.83
#